data_AF-A0A2V8NTV4-F1
#
_entry.id   AF-A0A2V8NTV4-F1
#
_cell.length_a   1.000
_cell.length_b   1.000
_cell.length_c   1.000
_cell.angle_alpha   90.00
_cell.angle_beta   90.00
_cell.angle_gamma   90.00
#
_symmetry.space_group_name_H-M   'P 1'
#
loop_
_entity.id
_entity.type
_entity.pdbx_description
1 polymer ?
#
loop_
_entity_poly.entity_id
_entity_poly.type
_entity_poly.pdbx_seq_one_letter_code
_entity_poly.pdbx_strand_id
1 'polypeptide(L)'
;MLSWPLFSFLAQVWLFIAPGLYKHERRYALPFIVFSTVLFVAGGLFGYWVAFPFALQFLIEWGRNMDLTMIISASEYFDLFIMVELGLAVIFEIPAVIFVLARIGLVSGKFLLRNTRYAILIACVVAAIITPTTDIPNMMMMAVPMILLYLLGVVVAFVFGKKRTRDADG
;
A
#
# COMPACT_ATOMS: atom_id res chain seq x y z
N MET A 1 26.74 13.65 20.40
CA MET A 1 26.41 14.97 19.80
C MET A 1 25.68 14.86 18.44
N LEU A 2 25.23 13.68 18.00
CA LEU A 2 24.60 13.46 16.67
C LEU A 2 23.09 13.11 16.71
N SER A 3 22.44 13.09 17.88
CA SER A 3 21.04 12.68 18.05
C SER A 3 20.01 13.83 17.98
N TRP A 4 20.47 15.08 18.10
CA TRP A 4 19.64 16.30 18.09
C TRP A 4 18.97 16.64 16.73
N PRO A 5 19.59 16.39 15.55
CA PRO A 5 18.96 16.73 14.27
C PRO A 5 17.84 15.75 13.87
N LEU A 6 17.94 14.47 14.27
CA LEU A 6 16.87 13.48 14.04
C LEU A 6 15.59 13.86 14.79
N PHE A 7 15.71 14.23 16.07
CA PHE A 7 14.55 14.65 16.85
C PHE A 7 13.88 15.91 16.28
N SER A 8 14.68 16.87 15.80
CA SER A 8 14.19 18.08 15.14
C SER A 8 13.45 17.79 13.83
N PHE A 9 13.94 16.83 13.03
CA PHE A 9 13.28 16.43 11.79
C PHE A 9 11.96 15.71 12.05
N LEU A 10 11.92 14.76 13.00
CA LEU A 10 10.66 14.12 13.40
C LEU A 10 9.68 15.14 14.00
N ALA A 11 10.15 16.10 14.79
CA ALA A 11 9.33 17.16 15.34
C ALA A 11 8.79 18.09 14.24
N GLN A 12 9.57 18.44 13.22
CA GLN A 12 9.11 19.24 12.08
C GLN A 12 8.14 18.49 11.18
N VAL A 13 8.36 17.19 10.95
CA VAL A 13 7.40 16.32 10.24
C VAL A 13 6.10 16.25 11.04
N TRP A 14 6.15 16.02 12.34
CA TRP A 14 4.97 16.02 13.21
C TRP A 14 4.27 17.38 13.26
N LEU A 15 5.02 18.48 13.29
CA LEU A 15 4.50 19.84 13.31
C LEU A 15 4.01 20.33 11.93
N PHE A 16 4.34 19.63 10.85
CA PHE A 16 3.76 19.80 9.51
C PHE A 16 2.47 18.97 9.35
N ILE A 17 2.43 17.78 9.95
CA ILE A 17 1.24 16.89 9.98
C ILE A 17 0.16 17.42 10.94
N ALA A 18 0.55 17.92 12.13
CA ALA A 18 -0.33 18.41 13.18
C ALA A 18 -1.28 19.57 12.77
N PRO A 19 -0.86 20.59 11.99
CA PRO A 19 -1.77 21.65 11.54
C PRO A 19 -2.72 21.20 10.43
N GLY A 20 -2.41 20.12 9.70
CA GLY A 20 -3.32 19.44 8.77
C GLY A 20 -4.38 18.58 9.47
N LEU A 21 -4.26 18.36 10.77
CA LEU A 21 -5.25 17.69 11.61
C LEU A 21 -6.38 18.69 11.93
N TYR A 22 -7.24 18.91 10.92
CA TYR A 22 -8.39 19.82 10.94
C TYR A 22 -9.17 19.74 12.26
N LYS A 23 -9.16 20.87 12.98
CA LYS A 23 -9.93 21.10 14.23
C LYS A 23 -11.45 20.85 14.10
N HIS A 24 -11.96 20.67 12.88
CA HIS A 24 -13.39 20.47 12.58
C HIS A 24 -13.78 19.03 12.17
N GLU A 25 -12.82 18.11 11.93
CA GLU A 25 -13.10 16.72 11.50
C GLU A 25 -12.56 15.63 12.44
N ARG A 26 -12.22 15.99 13.69
CA ARG A 26 -11.63 15.09 14.71
C ARG A 26 -12.38 13.75 14.90
N ARG A 27 -13.68 13.70 14.62
CA ARG A 27 -14.50 12.48 14.70
C ARG A 27 -14.10 11.40 13.68
N TYR A 28 -13.54 11.77 12.53
CA TYR A 28 -13.12 10.82 11.50
C TYR A 28 -11.62 10.51 11.51
N ALA A 29 -10.81 11.37 12.15
CA ALA A 29 -9.37 11.13 12.29
C ALA A 29 -9.07 9.85 13.10
N LEU A 30 -9.80 9.63 14.19
CA LEU A 30 -9.60 8.48 15.08
C LEU A 30 -9.94 7.13 14.42
N PRO A 31 -11.12 6.94 13.79
CA PRO A 31 -11.41 5.71 13.05
C PRO A 31 -10.51 5.53 11.83
N PHE A 32 -10.06 6.60 11.18
CA PHE A 32 -9.08 6.52 10.10
C PHE A 32 -7.73 5.98 10.58
N ILE A 33 -7.17 6.53 11.67
CA ILE A 33 -5.90 6.07 12.23
C ILE A 33 -5.98 4.60 12.62
N VAL A 34 -7.07 4.19 13.29
CA VAL A 34 -7.28 2.78 13.66
C VAL A 34 -7.38 1.91 12.41
N PHE A 35 -8.15 2.31 11.41
CA PHE A 35 -8.31 1.55 10.16
C PHE A 35 -7.00 1.41 9.36
N SER A 36 -6.25 2.51 9.20
CA SER A 36 -4.91 2.52 8.58
C SER A 36 -3.95 1.64 9.35
N THR A 37 -3.87 1.77 10.68
CA THR A 37 -2.99 0.92 11.51
C THR A 37 -3.32 -0.56 11.34
N VAL A 38 -4.60 -0.93 11.33
CA VAL A 38 -5.05 -2.31 11.10
C VAL A 38 -4.64 -2.78 9.71
N LEU A 39 -4.82 -1.96 8.67
CA LEU A 39 -4.40 -2.28 7.31
C LEU A 39 -2.88 -2.44 7.19
N PHE A 40 -2.10 -1.55 7.81
CA PHE A 40 -0.64 -1.62 7.82
C PHE A 40 -0.13 -2.92 8.45
N VAL A 41 -0.66 -3.25 9.64
CA VAL A 41 -0.32 -4.50 10.34
C VAL A 41 -0.79 -5.71 9.54
N ALA A 42 -1.99 -5.67 8.95
CA ALA A 42 -2.47 -6.73 8.06
C ALA A 42 -1.57 -6.90 6.82
N GLY A 43 -1.04 -5.79 6.28
CA GLY A 43 -0.10 -5.80 5.16
C GLY A 43 1.22 -6.46 5.52
N GLY A 44 1.79 -6.14 6.68
CA GLY A 44 2.99 -6.82 7.19
C GLY A 44 2.74 -8.31 7.47
N LEU A 45 1.62 -8.66 8.11
CA LEU A 45 1.26 -10.06 8.33
C LEU A 45 1.08 -10.84 7.03
N PHE A 46 0.46 -10.22 6.03
CA PHE A 46 0.31 -10.81 4.70
C PHE A 46 1.68 -10.93 3.98
N GLY A 47 2.57 -9.96 4.18
CA GLY A 47 3.96 -10.01 3.71
C GLY A 47 4.69 -11.21 4.28
N TYR A 48 4.64 -11.37 5.59
CA TYR A 48 5.37 -12.39 6.33
C TYR A 48 4.87 -13.80 6.04
N TRP A 49 3.55 -14.01 6.06
CA TRP A 49 2.95 -15.35 5.95
C TRP A 49 2.66 -15.81 4.53
N VAL A 50 2.49 -14.88 3.58
CA VAL A 50 2.04 -15.22 2.23
C VAL A 50 3.06 -14.79 1.18
N ALA A 51 3.36 -13.49 1.07
CA ALA A 51 4.16 -12.98 -0.04
C ALA A 51 5.62 -13.44 0.03
N PHE A 52 6.26 -13.32 1.19
CA PHE A 52 7.66 -13.67 1.38
C PHE A 52 7.97 -15.17 1.18
N PRO A 53 7.25 -16.12 1.80
CA PRO A 53 7.51 -17.54 1.57
C PRO A 53 7.28 -17.96 0.12
N PHE A 54 6.29 -17.37 -0.56
CA PHE A 54 6.06 -17.63 -1.98
C PHE A 54 7.21 -17.11 -2.84
N ALA A 55 7.68 -15.88 -2.59
CA ALA A 55 8.82 -15.30 -3.30
C ALA A 55 10.08 -16.17 -3.15
N LEU A 56 10.35 -16.67 -1.94
CA LEU A 56 11.47 -17.60 -1.69
C LEU A 56 11.30 -18.94 -2.38
N GLN A 57 10.12 -19.55 -2.29
CA GLN A 57 9.83 -20.83 -2.95
C GLN A 57 10.01 -20.72 -4.46
N PHE A 58 9.52 -19.64 -5.05
CA PHE A 58 9.71 -19.37 -6.46
C PHE A 58 11.19 -19.26 -6.84
N LEU A 59 11.96 -18.50 -6.06
CA LEU A 59 13.39 -18.29 -6.33
C LEU A 59 14.18 -19.60 -6.29
N ILE A 60 13.90 -20.45 -5.30
CA ILE A 60 14.49 -21.78 -5.15
C ILE A 60 14.09 -22.69 -6.33
N GLU A 61 12.80 -22.73 -6.67
CA GLU A 61 12.26 -23.57 -7.74
C GLU A 61 12.80 -23.15 -9.11
N TRP A 62 12.94 -21.85 -9.34
CA TRP A 62 13.56 -21.30 -10.55
C TRP A 62 15.02 -21.72 -10.68
N GLY A 63 15.81 -21.59 -9.61
CA GLY A 63 17.21 -22.03 -9.59
C GLY A 63 17.33 -23.52 -9.90
N ARG A 64 16.45 -24.33 -9.29
CA ARG A 64 16.39 -25.78 -9.53
C ARG A 64 16.07 -26.14 -10.99
N ASN A 65 15.13 -25.43 -11.62
CA ASN A 65 14.76 -25.67 -13.02
C ASN A 65 15.88 -25.33 -14.02
N MET A 66 16.89 -24.56 -13.60
CA MET A 66 18.03 -24.16 -14.42
C MET A 66 19.30 -24.98 -14.11
N ASP A 67 19.20 -26.05 -13.29
CA ASP A 67 20.33 -26.82 -12.77
C ASP A 67 21.40 -25.95 -12.06
N LEU A 68 20.98 -24.84 -11.45
CA LEU A 68 21.85 -23.93 -10.72
C LEU A 68 21.79 -24.19 -9.21
N THR A 69 22.95 -24.24 -8.56
CA THR A 69 23.03 -24.23 -7.10
C THR A 69 22.76 -22.81 -6.58
N MET A 70 21.55 -22.58 -6.07
CA MET A 70 21.17 -21.30 -5.47
C MET A 70 21.90 -21.11 -4.13
N ILE A 71 22.76 -20.10 -4.04
CA ILE A 71 23.41 -19.68 -2.78
C ILE A 71 22.87 -18.29 -2.46
N ILE A 72 21.97 -18.20 -1.48
CA ILE A 72 21.40 -16.93 -1.02
C ILE A 72 22.23 -16.46 0.17
N SER A 73 22.85 -15.28 0.05
CA SER A 73 23.58 -14.68 1.17
C SER A 73 22.60 -14.14 2.23
N ALA A 74 23.06 -14.04 3.49
CA ALA A 74 22.21 -13.48 4.55
C ALA A 74 21.79 -12.03 4.26
N SER A 75 22.66 -11.24 3.62
CA SER A 75 22.32 -9.88 3.18
C SER A 75 21.19 -9.89 2.14
N GLU A 76 21.29 -10.71 1.10
CA GLU A 76 20.25 -10.80 0.06
C GLU A 76 18.91 -11.26 0.64
N TYR A 77 18.93 -12.18 1.60
CA TYR A 77 17.73 -12.63 2.30
C TYR A 77 17.05 -11.48 3.05
N PHE A 78 17.81 -10.71 3.83
CA PHE A 78 17.25 -9.58 4.60
C PHE A 78 16.83 -8.42 3.70
N ASP A 79 17.57 -8.15 2.62
CA ASP A 79 17.21 -7.13 1.64
C ASP A 79 15.88 -7.48 0.96
N LEU A 80 15.73 -8.75 0.52
CA LEU A 80 14.47 -9.27 -0.01
C LEU A 80 13.34 -9.15 1.00
N PHE A 81 13.60 -9.56 2.25
CA PHE A 81 12.62 -9.54 3.32
C PHE A 81 12.11 -8.12 3.59
N ILE A 82 13.01 -7.16 3.80
CA ILE A 82 12.67 -5.77 4.09
C ILE A 82 11.92 -5.14 2.90
N MET A 83 12.39 -5.41 1.68
CA MET A 83 11.77 -4.87 0.46
C MET A 83 10.33 -5.35 0.29
N VAL A 84 10.08 -6.65 0.48
CA VAL A 84 8.73 -7.25 0.38
C VAL A 84 7.83 -6.76 1.52
N GLU A 85 8.29 -6.82 2.76
CA GLU A 85 7.53 -6.40 3.95
C GLU A 85 7.11 -4.92 3.87
N LEU A 86 8.07 -4.02 3.65
CA LEU A 86 7.78 -2.59 3.63
C LEU A 86 6.97 -2.21 2.38
N GLY A 87 7.29 -2.79 1.23
CA GLY A 87 6.55 -2.55 -0.01
C GLY A 87 5.08 -2.91 0.14
N LEU A 88 4.80 -4.08 0.71
CA LEU A 88 3.44 -4.58 0.88
C LEU A 88 2.67 -3.85 1.98
N ALA A 89 3.31 -3.55 3.12
CA ALA A 89 2.68 -2.77 4.17
C ALA A 89 2.25 -1.38 3.68
N VAL A 90 3.07 -0.72 2.85
CA VAL A 90 2.72 0.57 2.22
C VAL A 90 1.59 0.41 1.20
N ILE A 91 1.59 -0.66 0.40
CA ILE A 91 0.51 -0.96 -0.55
C ILE A 91 -0.84 -1.14 0.17
N PHE A 92 -0.84 -1.76 1.35
CA PHE A 92 -2.04 -1.96 2.14
C PHE A 92 -2.67 -0.65 2.64
N GLU A 93 -1.97 0.48 2.56
CA GLU A 93 -2.53 1.80 2.88
C GLU A 93 -3.39 2.40 1.74
N ILE A 94 -3.39 1.82 0.54
CA ILE A 94 -4.19 2.30 -0.60
C ILE A 94 -5.69 2.52 -0.24
N PRO A 95 -6.40 1.58 0.43
CA PRO A 95 -7.80 1.79 0.81
C PRO A 95 -7.98 2.95 1.79
N ALA A 96 -7.04 3.14 2.71
CA ALA A 96 -7.05 4.23 3.69
C ALA A 96 -6.84 5.58 3.00
N VAL A 97 -5.91 5.67 2.05
CA VAL A 97 -5.71 6.87 1.22
C VAL A 97 -6.97 7.19 0.42
N ILE A 98 -7.57 6.19 -0.23
CA ILE A 98 -8.82 6.36 -1.00
C ILE A 98 -9.96 6.85 -0.10
N PHE A 99 -10.07 6.32 1.13
CA PHE A 99 -11.05 6.79 2.11
C PHE A 99 -10.92 8.30 2.35
N VAL A 100 -9.71 8.78 2.66
CA VAL A 100 -9.48 10.21 2.93
C VAL A 100 -9.83 11.05 1.71
N LEU A 101 -9.35 10.66 0.53
CA LEU A 101 -9.62 11.38 -0.72
C LEU A 101 -11.13 11.42 -1.05
N ALA A 102 -11.86 10.35 -0.77
CA ALA A 102 -13.31 10.27 -1.00
C ALA A 102 -14.10 11.11 0.01
N ARG A 103 -13.60 11.23 1.24
CA ARG A 103 -14.21 12.05 2.31
C ARG A 103 -14.07 13.55 2.04
N ILE A 104 -12.88 14.00 1.65
CA ILE A 104 -12.65 15.41 1.28
C ILE A 104 -13.30 15.76 -0.07
N GLY A 105 -13.76 14.77 -0.83
CA GLY A 105 -14.47 14.95 -2.09
C GLY A 105 -13.56 15.09 -3.30
N LEU A 106 -12.27 14.77 -3.18
CA LEU A 106 -11.31 14.77 -4.30
C LEU A 106 -11.60 13.64 -5.29
N VAL A 107 -12.04 12.48 -4.79
CA VAL A 107 -12.41 11.33 -5.62
C VAL A 107 -13.83 10.88 -5.29
N SER A 108 -14.49 10.22 -6.25
CA SER A 108 -15.80 9.59 -6.05
C SER A 108 -15.71 8.10 -6.39
N GLY A 109 -16.56 7.27 -5.78
CA GLY A 109 -16.63 5.84 -6.11
C GLY A 109 -16.83 5.59 -7.61
N LYS A 110 -17.67 6.40 -8.28
CA LYS A 110 -17.88 6.33 -9.74
C LYS A 110 -16.62 6.67 -10.52
N PHE A 111 -15.86 7.68 -10.10
CA PHE A 111 -14.59 8.05 -10.73
C PHE A 111 -13.59 6.91 -10.61
N LEU A 112 -13.45 6.31 -9.42
CA LEU A 112 -12.55 5.20 -9.19
C LEU A 112 -12.95 3.98 -10.03
N LEU A 113 -14.22 3.56 -10.02
CA LEU A 113 -14.69 2.46 -10.86
C LEU A 113 -14.37 2.66 -12.34
N ARG A 114 -14.59 3.87 -12.88
CA ARG A 114 -14.27 4.17 -14.29
C ARG A 114 -12.77 4.09 -14.57
N ASN A 115 -11.93 4.37 -13.58
CA ASN A 115 -10.47 4.38 -13.71
C ASN A 115 -9.79 3.07 -13.29
N THR A 116 -10.54 2.00 -13.02
CA THR A 116 -10.01 0.69 -12.58
C THR A 116 -8.94 0.14 -13.53
N ARG A 117 -9.09 0.35 -14.85
CA ARG A 117 -8.07 -0.07 -15.83
C ARG A 117 -6.69 0.57 -15.60
N TYR A 118 -6.66 1.82 -15.14
CA TYR A 118 -5.41 2.51 -14.82
C TYR A 118 -4.86 2.03 -13.48
N ALA A 119 -5.74 1.73 -12.51
CA ALA A 119 -5.32 1.15 -11.23
C ALA A 119 -4.67 -0.23 -11.43
N ILE A 120 -5.22 -1.08 -12.30
CA ILE A 120 -4.63 -2.37 -12.67
C ILE A 120 -3.25 -2.16 -13.31
N LEU A 121 -3.13 -1.22 -14.26
CA LEU A 121 -1.85 -0.93 -14.91
C LEU A 121 -0.80 -0.47 -13.89
N ILE A 122 -1.16 0.45 -12.99
CA ILE A 122 -0.28 0.94 -11.92
C ILE A 122 0.10 -0.20 -10.97
N ALA A 123 -0.85 -1.07 -10.61
CA ALA A 123 -0.59 -2.23 -9.76
C ALA A 123 0.44 -3.17 -10.40
N CYS A 124 0.31 -3.47 -11.71
CA CYS A 124 1.29 -4.27 -12.42
C CYS A 124 2.67 -3.60 -12.48
N VAL A 125 2.74 -2.29 -12.73
CA VAL A 125 4.01 -1.55 -12.77
C VAL A 125 4.71 -1.57 -11.40
N VAL A 126 3.96 -1.30 -10.33
CA VAL A 126 4.50 -1.31 -8.97
C VAL A 126 4.91 -2.73 -8.56
N ALA A 127 4.11 -3.74 -8.89
CA ALA A 127 4.47 -5.13 -8.67
C ALA A 127 5.77 -5.50 -9.40
N ALA A 128 5.96 -5.07 -10.64
CA ALA A 128 7.20 -5.31 -11.39
C ALA A 128 8.44 -4.61 -10.78
N ILE A 129 8.26 -3.49 -10.07
CA ILE A 129 9.35 -2.79 -9.39
C ILE A 129 9.69 -3.46 -8.06
N ILE A 130 8.68 -3.92 -7.31
CA ILE A 130 8.87 -4.52 -5.99
C ILE A 130 9.33 -5.97 -6.10
N THR A 131 8.90 -6.69 -7.13
CA THR A 131 9.23 -8.10 -7.29
C THR A 131 10.68 -8.22 -7.78
N PRO A 132 11.56 -8.95 -7.06
CA PRO A 132 12.97 -9.09 -7.44
C PRO A 132 13.13 -9.84 -8.76
N THR A 133 12.26 -10.81 -9.00
CA THR A 133 12.19 -11.58 -10.23
C THR A 133 11.03 -11.01 -11.04
N THR A 134 11.30 -10.46 -12.22
CA THR A 134 10.28 -9.83 -13.09
C THR A 134 9.45 -10.86 -13.87
N ASP A 135 9.29 -12.05 -13.32
CA ASP A 135 8.50 -13.12 -13.90
C ASP A 135 6.99 -12.92 -13.67
N ILE A 136 6.20 -13.47 -14.58
CA ILE A 136 4.75 -13.29 -14.59
C ILE A 136 4.09 -13.86 -13.32
N PRO A 137 4.42 -15.07 -12.83
CA PRO A 137 3.81 -15.62 -11.62
C PRO A 137 4.01 -14.76 -10.36
N ASN A 138 5.26 -14.38 -10.03
CA ASN A 138 5.53 -13.55 -8.85
C ASN A 138 4.96 -12.15 -8.99
N MET A 139 5.05 -11.54 -10.18
CA MET A 139 4.44 -10.23 -10.43
C MET A 139 2.92 -10.29 -10.24
N MET A 140 2.24 -11.32 -10.75
CA MET A 140 0.79 -11.48 -10.58
C MET A 140 0.42 -11.76 -9.13
N MET A 141 1.24 -12.50 -8.39
CA MET A 141 1.04 -12.76 -6.97
C MET A 141 1.00 -11.47 -6.14
N MET A 142 1.81 -10.47 -6.52
CA MET A 142 1.81 -9.13 -5.91
C MET A 142 0.72 -8.22 -6.48
N ALA A 143 0.46 -8.25 -7.79
CA ALA A 143 -0.52 -7.37 -8.43
C ALA A 143 -1.97 -7.69 -8.03
N VAL A 144 -2.30 -8.98 -7.83
CA VAL A 144 -3.66 -9.40 -7.41
C VAL A 144 -4.10 -8.76 -6.09
N PRO A 145 -3.35 -8.88 -4.97
CA PRO A 145 -3.73 -8.25 -3.71
C PRO A 145 -3.81 -6.72 -3.82
N MET A 146 -2.93 -6.09 -4.62
CA MET A 146 -3.02 -4.65 -4.90
C MET A 146 -4.35 -4.24 -5.55
N ILE A 147 -4.80 -5.00 -6.56
CA ILE A 147 -6.06 -4.76 -7.25
C ILE A 147 -7.24 -4.98 -6.30
N LEU A 148 -7.18 -6.02 -5.45
CA LEU A 148 -8.22 -6.27 -4.44
C LEU A 148 -8.31 -5.13 -3.43
N LEU A 149 -7.17 -4.61 -2.96
CA LEU A 149 -7.12 -3.44 -2.07
C LEU A 149 -7.68 -2.19 -2.75
N TYR A 150 -7.39 -1.98 -4.04
CA TYR A 150 -7.99 -0.90 -4.79
C TYR A 150 -9.52 -1.01 -4.85
N LEU A 151 -10.04 -2.21 -5.16
CA LEU A 151 -11.48 -2.48 -5.18
C LEU A 151 -12.11 -2.29 -3.79
N LEU A 152 -11.42 -2.70 -2.73
CA LEU A 152 -11.85 -2.42 -1.35
C LEU A 152 -11.94 -0.90 -1.12
N GLY A 153 -10.93 -0.14 -1.54
CA GLY A 153 -10.95 1.32 -1.50
C GLY A 153 -12.11 1.93 -2.27
N VAL A 154 -12.45 1.40 -3.45
CA VAL A 154 -13.61 1.82 -4.24
C VAL A 154 -14.91 1.62 -3.44
N VAL A 155 -15.10 0.46 -2.82
CA VAL A 155 -16.27 0.17 -1.97
C VAL A 155 -16.33 1.15 -0.80
N VAL A 156 -15.21 1.38 -0.14
CA VAL A 156 -15.09 2.37 0.96
C VAL A 156 -15.48 3.77 0.48
N ALA A 157 -15.06 4.18 -0.72
CA ALA A 157 -15.44 5.47 -1.30
C ALA A 157 -16.95 5.58 -1.63
N PHE A 158 -17.64 4.48 -1.93
CA PHE A 158 -19.10 4.49 -2.10
C PHE A 158 -19.85 4.62 -0.77
N VAL A 159 -19.38 3.93 0.27
CA VAL A 159 -20.04 3.90 1.57
C VAL A 159 -19.80 5.21 2.34
N PHE A 160 -18.55 5.69 2.34
CA PHE A 160 -18.13 6.81 3.18
C PHE A 160 -17.92 8.12 2.41
N GLY A 161 -17.83 8.07 1.07
CA GLY A 161 -17.57 9.24 0.24
C GLY A 161 -18.62 10.33 0.42
N LYS A 162 -18.20 11.59 0.29
CA LYS A 162 -19.11 12.73 0.37
C LYS A 162 -20.12 12.63 -0.77
N LYS A 163 -21.42 12.56 -0.46
CA LYS A 163 -22.48 12.70 -1.49
C LYS A 163 -22.27 14.06 -2.15
N ARG A 164 -21.88 14.04 -3.43
CA ARG A 164 -21.78 15.26 -4.23
C ARG A 164 -23.20 15.80 -4.38
N THR A 165 -23.59 16.74 -3.50
CA THR A 165 -24.78 17.56 -3.72
C THR A 165 -24.55 18.25 -5.05
N ARG A 166 -25.43 17.96 -6.01
CA ARG A 166 -25.39 18.54 -7.34
C ARG A 166 -26.03 19.93 -7.26
N ASP A 167 -25.45 20.81 -6.46
CA ASP A 167 -25.90 22.19 -6.27
C ASP A 167 -24.73 23.13 -6.54
N ALA A 168 -24.59 23.46 -7.82
CA ALA A 168 -24.04 24.70 -8.35
C ALA A 168 -24.40 24.69 -9.85
N ASP A 169 -25.61 25.20 -10.12
CA ASP A 169 -26.20 25.83 -11.33
C ASP A 169 -25.36 25.81 -12.62
N GLY A 170 -25.91 25.68 -13.82
CA GLY A 170 -27.21 26.10 -14.35
C GLY A 170 -26.96 26.48 -15.81
#